data_AF-A0A6H2NNI3-F1
#
_entry.id   AF-A0A6H2NNI3-F1
#
_cell.length_a   1.000
_cell.length_b   1.000
_cell.length_c   1.000
_cell.angle_alpha   90.00
_cell.angle_beta   90.00
_cell.angle_gamma   90.00
#
_symmetry.space_group_name_H-M   'P 1'
#
loop_
_entity.id
_entity.type
_entity.pdbx_description
1 polymer ?
#
loop_
_entity_poly.entity_id
_entity_poly.type
_entity_poly.pdbx_seq_one_letter_code
_entity_poly.pdbx_strand_id
1 'polypeptide(L)'
;MMNEALAMTLSTPLRRAIMLGLGTAMLGASSLAAPVPSAQAQDGSSELVMPFSDVPEDHWAYQALLNLAGVHGCVSGYPDGTFQGDNTVSRYEFAAGMDACMAVLTQMVVQQQQENVQEVNAIIDAMEESLEELRQL
;
A
#
# COMPACT_ATOMS: atom_id res chain seq x y z
N MET A 1 -6.41 29.36 33.08
CA MET A 1 -7.49 28.35 33.16
C MET A 1 -7.92 28.09 31.72
N MET A 2 -7.35 27.05 31.12
CA MET A 2 -8.08 25.90 30.55
C MET A 2 -8.79 26.31 29.25
N ASN A 3 -8.36 25.91 28.06
CA ASN A 3 -8.29 24.49 27.71
C ASN A 3 -7.30 24.23 26.57
N GLU A 4 -6.44 23.24 26.81
CA GLU A 4 -5.62 22.57 25.80
C GLU A 4 -6.45 21.57 24.98
N ALA A 5 -5.81 21.02 23.96
CA ALA A 5 -6.14 19.78 23.25
C ALA A 5 -7.13 19.86 22.09
N LEU A 6 -6.57 20.13 20.90
CA LEU A 6 -6.76 19.22 19.76
C LEU A 6 -5.54 19.32 18.83
N ALA A 7 -4.46 18.68 19.26
CA ALA A 7 -3.44 18.19 18.35
C ALA A 7 -3.95 16.86 17.77
N MET A 8 -3.98 16.73 16.43
CA MET A 8 -4.07 15.50 15.60
C MET A 8 -4.77 15.90 14.28
N THR A 9 -4.32 15.67 13.06
CA THR A 9 -3.23 14.86 12.49
C THR A 9 -3.13 15.20 10.99
N LEU A 10 -1.90 15.22 10.47
CA LEU A 10 -1.50 14.76 9.13
C LEU A 10 -2.17 15.37 7.88
N SER A 11 -1.49 16.31 7.22
CA SER A 11 -0.64 16.01 6.04
C SER A 11 -0.05 17.33 5.49
N THR A 12 1.19 17.64 5.82
CA THR A 12 1.91 18.74 5.16
C THR A 12 3.23 18.21 4.63
N PRO A 13 3.30 17.74 3.38
CA PRO A 13 4.56 17.41 2.73
C PRO A 13 5.22 18.69 2.21
N LEU A 14 5.44 19.71 3.05
CA LEU A 14 6.04 20.96 2.56
C LEU A 14 6.78 21.76 3.65
N ARG A 15 7.45 21.08 4.59
CA ARG A 15 8.28 21.75 5.61
C ARG A 15 9.75 21.34 5.66
N ARG A 16 10.25 20.65 4.62
CA ARG A 16 11.69 20.37 4.48
C ARG A 16 12.30 21.18 3.36
N ALA A 17 12.52 22.47 3.61
CA ALA A 17 13.57 23.20 2.94
C ALA A 17 14.00 24.37 3.83
N ILE A 18 15.31 24.51 4.00
CA ILE A 18 16.02 25.67 4.57
C ILE A 18 16.10 25.71 6.10
N MET A 19 17.22 25.19 6.64
CA MET A 19 17.95 25.78 7.76
C MET A 19 19.39 25.23 7.75
N LEU A 20 20.28 25.92 7.05
CA LEU A 20 21.73 25.78 7.12
C LEU A 20 22.21 26.62 8.31
N GLY A 21 22.88 26.04 9.31
CA GLY A 21 23.37 26.78 10.48
C GLY A 21 24.45 26.03 11.26
N LEU A 22 25.63 26.65 11.32
CA LEU A 22 26.88 26.20 11.96
C LEU A 22 26.79 25.97 13.49
N GLY A 23 27.37 24.86 13.93
CA GLY A 23 28.39 24.77 14.99
C GLY A 23 28.12 25.28 16.42
N THR A 24 28.06 24.36 17.38
CA THR A 24 28.79 24.46 18.67
C THR A 24 28.90 23.08 19.33
N ALA A 25 30.12 22.62 19.54
CA ALA A 25 30.47 21.50 20.39
C ALA A 25 30.46 21.94 21.87
N MET A 26 29.99 21.12 22.81
CA MET A 26 30.52 21.02 24.18
C MET A 26 30.06 19.73 24.92
N LEU A 27 31.08 19.03 25.44
CA LEU A 27 31.18 18.22 26.67
C LEU A 27 30.12 17.13 27.00
N GLY A 28 30.55 15.88 26.80
CA GLY A 28 30.79 14.91 27.88
C GLY A 28 29.72 14.68 28.96
N ALA A 29 28.98 13.59 28.81
CA ALA A 29 28.43 12.82 29.93
C ALA A 29 28.41 11.34 29.55
N SER A 30 29.33 10.56 30.13
CA SER A 30 29.26 9.10 30.13
C SER A 30 28.05 8.67 30.95
N SER A 31 27.01 8.16 30.32
CA SER A 31 25.90 7.49 31.00
C SER A 31 25.64 6.15 30.34
N LEU A 32 25.69 5.11 31.19
CA LEU A 32 25.24 3.73 31.06
C LEU A 32 24.61 3.36 29.72
N ALA A 33 25.24 2.40 29.03
CA ALA A 33 24.69 1.69 27.88
C ALA A 33 23.30 1.12 28.23
N ALA A 34 22.25 1.85 27.85
CA ALA A 34 20.94 1.28 27.68
C ALA A 34 21.03 0.25 26.54
N PRO A 35 20.37 -0.92 26.64
CA PRO A 35 20.22 -1.78 25.49
C PRO A 35 19.53 -0.95 24.41
N VAL A 36 20.22 -0.72 23.30
CA VAL A 36 19.57 -0.26 22.07
C VAL A 36 18.49 -1.30 21.81
N PRO A 37 17.18 -0.97 21.84
CA PRO A 37 16.21 -1.83 21.19
C PRO A 37 16.65 -1.80 19.74
N SER A 38 17.36 -2.85 19.30
CA SER A 38 17.60 -3.11 17.89
C SER A 38 16.24 -2.90 17.25
N ALA A 39 16.15 -1.85 16.45
CA ALA A 39 14.96 -1.52 15.70
C ALA A 39 14.44 -2.85 15.17
N GLN A 40 13.24 -3.24 15.60
CA GLN A 40 12.53 -4.29 14.92
C GLN A 40 12.52 -3.81 13.48
N ALA A 41 13.31 -4.48 12.64
CA ALA A 41 13.10 -4.45 11.22
C ALA A 41 11.67 -4.97 11.08
N GLN A 42 10.72 -4.03 11.02
CA GLN A 42 9.44 -4.27 10.39
C GLN A 42 9.81 -4.49 8.93
N ASP A 43 10.30 -5.70 8.65
CA ASP A 43 10.27 -6.26 7.32
C ASP A 43 8.79 -6.40 7.00
N GLY A 44 8.24 -5.36 6.41
CA GLY A 44 6.89 -5.34 5.85
C GLY A 44 6.83 -6.13 4.56
N SER A 45 7.64 -7.19 4.42
CA SER A 45 7.40 -8.22 3.43
C SER A 45 6.10 -8.92 3.86
N SER A 46 4.97 -8.45 3.32
CA SER A 46 3.80 -9.31 3.23
C SER A 46 4.23 -10.49 2.38
N GLU A 47 4.73 -11.53 3.04
CA GLU A 47 5.05 -12.79 2.43
C GLU A 47 3.75 -13.27 1.77
N LEU A 48 3.78 -13.45 0.45
CA LEU A 48 2.63 -13.95 -0.28
C LEU A 48 2.39 -15.38 0.21
N VAL A 49 1.38 -15.56 1.06
CA VAL A 49 1.00 -16.86 1.58
C VAL A 49 0.05 -17.52 0.59
N MET A 50 0.31 -18.79 0.25
CA MET A 50 -0.61 -19.58 -0.55
C MET A 50 -1.94 -19.77 0.21
N PRO A 51 -3.09 -19.38 -0.37
CA PRO A 51 -4.38 -19.49 0.31
C PRO A 51 -5.02 -20.89 0.22
N PHE A 52 -4.46 -21.80 -0.58
CA PHE A 52 -5.05 -23.12 -0.86
C PHE A 52 -4.26 -24.25 -0.19
N SER A 53 -4.92 -25.09 0.60
CA SER A 53 -4.25 -26.16 1.35
C SER A 53 -3.84 -27.36 0.49
N ASP A 54 -4.45 -27.51 -0.69
CA ASP A 54 -4.26 -28.64 -1.62
C ASP A 54 -3.27 -28.35 -2.75
N VAL A 55 -2.55 -27.23 -2.69
CA VAL A 55 -1.58 -26.82 -3.71
C VAL A 55 -0.18 -26.75 -3.06
N PRO A 56 0.64 -27.80 -3.19
CA PRO A 56 1.98 -27.82 -2.60
C PRO A 56 2.97 -26.95 -3.40
N GLU A 57 4.04 -26.49 -2.74
CA GLU A 57 5.07 -25.59 -3.31
C GLU A 57 5.75 -26.13 -4.57
N ASP A 58 5.87 -27.45 -4.70
CA ASP A 58 6.47 -28.13 -5.84
C ASP A 58 5.48 -28.35 -7.01
N HIS A 59 4.21 -27.98 -6.85
CA HIS A 59 3.20 -28.10 -7.89
C HIS A 59 3.44 -27.08 -9.01
N TRP A 60 3.32 -27.50 -10.27
CA TRP A 60 3.54 -26.63 -11.43
C TRP A 60 2.62 -25.40 -11.44
N ALA A 61 1.42 -25.51 -10.86
CA ALA A 61 0.45 -24.41 -10.78
C ALA A 61 0.69 -23.48 -9.58
N TYR A 62 1.61 -23.81 -8.67
CA TYR A 62 1.81 -23.08 -7.42
C TYR A 62 2.02 -21.58 -7.67
N GLN A 63 3.02 -21.22 -8.48
CA GLN A 63 3.33 -19.81 -8.72
C GLN A 63 2.19 -19.06 -9.43
N ALA A 64 1.49 -19.73 -10.35
CA ALA A 64 0.36 -19.13 -11.04
C ALA A 64 -0.79 -18.83 -10.07
N LEU A 65 -1.13 -19.79 -9.21
CA LEU A 65 -2.19 -19.62 -8.21
C LEU A 65 -1.81 -18.61 -7.13
N LEU A 66 -0.55 -18.59 -6.70
CA LEU A 66 -0.06 -17.59 -5.75
C LEU A 66 -0.21 -16.18 -6.32
N ASN A 67 0.13 -15.97 -7.59
CA ASN A 67 -0.02 -14.67 -8.23
C ASN A 67 -1.50 -14.29 -8.42
N LEU A 68 -2.32 -15.21 -8.93
CA LEU A 68 -3.73 -14.93 -9.23
C LEU A 68 -4.57 -14.70 -7.97
N ALA A 69 -4.34 -15.48 -6.91
CA ALA A 69 -5.09 -15.37 -5.66
C ALA A 69 -4.44 -14.40 -4.68
N GLY A 70 -3.11 -14.43 -4.53
CA GLY A 70 -2.39 -13.63 -3.54
C GLY A 70 -2.08 -12.20 -3.99
N VAL A 71 -1.70 -12.00 -5.27
CA VAL A 71 -1.34 -10.66 -5.78
C VAL A 71 -2.54 -9.96 -6.39
N HIS A 72 -3.25 -10.65 -7.28
CA HIS A 72 -4.36 -10.05 -8.02
C HIS A 72 -5.72 -10.24 -7.34
N GLY A 73 -5.88 -11.22 -6.44
CA GLY A 73 -7.16 -11.50 -5.79
C GLY A 73 -8.28 -11.86 -6.78
N CYS A 74 -7.92 -12.39 -7.95
CA CYS A 74 -8.84 -12.57 -9.07
C CYS A 74 -9.35 -14.01 -9.21
N VAL A 75 -8.76 -14.94 -8.45
CA VAL A 75 -9.17 -16.35 -8.32
C VAL A 75 -9.52 -16.63 -6.87
N SER A 76 -10.62 -17.35 -6.65
CA SER A 76 -11.05 -17.82 -5.34
C SER A 76 -11.20 -19.34 -5.36
N GLY A 77 -10.90 -19.95 -4.22
CA GLY A 77 -11.09 -21.38 -4.01
C GLY A 77 -12.45 -21.68 -3.39
N TYR A 78 -12.56 -22.86 -2.83
CA TYR A 78 -13.75 -23.33 -2.15
C TYR A 78 -13.78 -22.87 -0.67
N PRO A 79 -14.96 -22.85 -0.03
CA PRO A 79 -15.10 -22.43 1.37
C PRO A 79 -14.29 -23.28 2.38
N ASP A 80 -13.87 -24.47 1.97
CA ASP A 80 -13.01 -25.36 2.75
C ASP A 80 -11.51 -25.03 2.66
N GLY A 81 -11.14 -24.01 1.88
CA GLY A 81 -9.75 -23.58 1.69
C GLY A 81 -8.99 -24.36 0.63
N THR A 82 -9.69 -25.08 -0.27
CA THR A 82 -9.06 -25.83 -1.37
C THR A 82 -9.25 -25.14 -2.73
N PHE A 83 -8.39 -25.42 -3.69
CA PHE A 83 -8.53 -25.01 -5.10
C PHE A 83 -9.23 -26.09 -5.95
N GLN A 84 -9.05 -27.37 -5.60
CA GLN A 84 -9.58 -28.55 -6.28
C GLN A 84 -9.17 -28.63 -7.76
N GLY A 85 -7.87 -28.44 -8.03
CA GLY A 85 -7.34 -28.35 -9.39
C GLY A 85 -7.53 -29.60 -10.27
N ASP A 86 -7.73 -30.77 -9.66
CA ASP A 86 -7.96 -32.04 -10.39
C ASP A 86 -9.43 -32.24 -10.81
N ASN A 87 -10.35 -31.39 -10.34
CA ASN A 87 -11.77 -31.51 -10.67
C ASN A 87 -12.05 -30.99 -12.09
N THR A 88 -12.99 -31.65 -12.77
CA THR A 88 -13.45 -31.19 -14.09
C THR A 88 -14.25 -29.91 -13.95
N VAL A 89 -13.82 -28.86 -14.64
CA VAL A 89 -14.56 -27.59 -14.75
C VAL A 89 -15.41 -27.57 -16.02
N SER A 90 -16.63 -27.04 -15.95
CA SER A 90 -17.43 -26.77 -17.12
C SER A 90 -16.87 -25.57 -17.91
N ARG A 91 -17.15 -25.53 -19.21
CA ARG A 91 -16.79 -24.35 -20.03
C ARG A 91 -17.44 -23.05 -19.52
N TYR A 92 -18.58 -23.16 -18.86
CA TYR A 92 -19.29 -22.02 -18.27
C TYR A 92 -18.58 -21.47 -17.04
N GLU A 93 -18.15 -22.34 -16.13
CA GLU A 93 -17.40 -21.94 -14.93
C GLU A 93 -16.06 -21.32 -15.30
N PHE A 94 -15.36 -21.91 -16.28
CA PHE A 94 -14.12 -21.33 -16.80
C PHE A 94 -14.33 -19.92 -17.37
N ALA A 95 -15.37 -19.73 -18.20
CA ALA A 95 -15.66 -18.42 -18.77
C ALA A 95 -16.03 -17.38 -17.69
N ALA A 96 -16.84 -17.77 -16.71
CA ALA A 96 -17.21 -16.89 -15.59
C ALA A 96 -15.98 -16.51 -14.74
N GLY A 97 -15.10 -17.47 -14.44
CA GLY A 97 -13.86 -17.21 -13.71
C GLY A 97 -12.90 -16.30 -14.48
N MET A 98 -12.78 -16.49 -15.79
CA MET A 98 -11.96 -15.64 -16.65
C MET A 98 -12.50 -14.20 -16.70
N ASP A 99 -13.82 -14.03 -16.86
CA ASP A 99 -14.47 -12.72 -16.86
C ASP A 99 -14.25 -11.98 -15.53
N ALA A 100 -14.48 -12.67 -14.41
CA ALA A 100 -14.24 -12.14 -13.07
C ALA A 100 -12.77 -11.68 -12.90
N CYS A 101 -11.80 -12.48 -13.35
CA CYS A 101 -10.40 -12.10 -13.20
C CYS A 101 -10.04 -10.90 -14.09
N MET A 102 -10.51 -10.86 -15.33
CA MET A 102 -10.29 -9.73 -16.25
C MET A 102 -10.92 -8.42 -15.74
N ALA A 103 -12.06 -8.50 -15.05
CA ALA A 103 -12.68 -7.34 -14.41
C ALA A 103 -11.76 -6.74 -13.33
N VAL A 104 -11.10 -7.57 -12.52
CA VAL A 104 -10.12 -7.11 -11.52
C VAL A 104 -8.93 -6.42 -12.17
N LEU A 105 -8.37 -7.01 -13.24
CA LEU A 105 -7.28 -6.39 -14.00
C LEU A 105 -7.68 -5.02 -14.57
N THR A 106 -8.91 -4.92 -15.09
CA THR A 106 -9.44 -3.66 -15.64
C THR A 106 -9.64 -2.61 -14.54
N GLN A 107 -10.11 -3.03 -13.37
CA GLN A 107 -10.31 -2.13 -12.24
C GLN A 107 -8.99 -1.53 -11.76
N MET A 108 -7.89 -2.30 -11.74
CA MET A 108 -6.57 -1.77 -11.38
C MET A 108 -6.09 -0.67 -12.33
N VAL A 109 -6.34 -0.82 -13.64
CA VAL A 109 -6.01 0.21 -14.64
C VAL A 109 -6.83 1.48 -14.41
N VAL A 110 -8.12 1.34 -14.11
CA VAL A 110 -9.01 2.48 -13.84
C VAL A 110 -8.61 3.20 -12.55
N GLN A 111 -8.27 2.47 -11.49
CA GLN A 111 -7.83 3.03 -10.21
C GLN A 111 -6.57 3.89 -10.38
N GLN A 112 -5.56 3.37 -11.10
CA GLN A 112 -4.33 4.13 -11.37
C GLN A 112 -4.62 5.43 -12.13
N GLN A 113 -5.56 5.42 -13.07
CA GLN A 113 -5.96 6.64 -13.77
C GLN A 113 -6.65 7.65 -12.85
N GLN A 114 -7.48 7.19 -11.92
CA GLN A 114 -8.15 8.08 -10.96
C GLN A 114 -7.17 8.77 -10.03
N GLU A 115 -6.17 8.05 -9.52
CA GLU A 115 -5.11 8.63 -8.68
C GLU A 115 -4.34 9.72 -9.42
N ASN A 116 -3.93 9.45 -10.67
CA ASN A 116 -3.24 10.43 -11.49
C ASN A 116 -4.10 11.69 -11.75
N VAL A 117 -5.40 11.51 -12.01
CA VAL A 117 -6.32 12.64 -12.23
C VAL A 117 -6.54 13.44 -10.94
N GLN A 118 -6.63 12.76 -9.79
CA GLN A 118 -6.75 13.43 -8.49
C GLN A 118 -5.53 14.28 -8.17
N GLU A 119 -4.32 13.78 -8.46
CA GLU A 119 -3.08 14.54 -8.27
C GLU A 119 -3.06 15.81 -9.14
N VAL A 120 -3.43 15.69 -10.42
CA VAL A 120 -3.50 16.83 -11.34
C VAL A 120 -4.52 17.87 -10.86
N ASN A 121 -5.71 17.43 -10.44
CA ASN A 121 -6.74 18.34 -9.95
C ASN A 121 -6.33 19.05 -8.66
N ALA A 122 -5.68 18.33 -7.73
CA ALA A 122 -5.15 18.95 -6.50
C ALA A 122 -4.09 20.03 -6.80
N ILE A 123 -3.28 19.84 -7.85
CA ILE A 123 -2.32 20.86 -8.30
C ILE A 123 -3.05 22.08 -8.86
N ILE A 124 -4.10 21.88 -9.66
CA ILE A 124 -4.91 22.98 -10.22
C ILE A 124 -5.55 23.79 -9.09
N ASP A 125 -6.21 23.12 -8.14
CA ASP A 125 -6.88 23.76 -7.01
C ASP A 125 -5.90 24.61 -6.17
N ALA A 126 -4.70 24.07 -5.89
CA ALA A 126 -3.66 24.79 -5.16
C ALA A 126 -3.12 26.00 -5.94
N MET A 127 -3.03 25.89 -7.28
CA MET A 127 -2.65 27.03 -8.11
C MET A 127 -3.73 28.12 -8.08
N GLU A 128 -5.01 27.76 -8.19
CA GLU A 128 -6.12 28.71 -8.13
C GLU A 128 -6.17 29.44 -6.78
N GLU A 129 -5.96 28.73 -5.67
CA GLU A 129 -5.89 29.33 -4.33
C GLU A 129 -4.76 30.37 -4.24
N SER A 130 -3.54 30.00 -4.70
CA SER A 130 -2.40 30.92 -4.69
C SER A 130 -2.63 32.17 -5.56
N LEU A 131 -3.36 32.03 -6.67
CA LEU A 131 -3.70 33.15 -7.55
C LEU A 131 -4.75 34.06 -6.93
N GLU A 132 -5.71 33.51 -6.19
CA GLU A 132 -6.72 34.29 -5.47
C GLU A 132 -6.09 35.06 -4.30
N GLU A 133 -5.13 34.48 -3.58
CA GLU A 133 -4.34 35.19 -2.56
C GLU A 133 -3.59 36.39 -3.15
N LEU A 134 -2.96 36.21 -4.31
CA LEU A 134 -2.26 37.29 -5.01
C LEU A 134 -3.21 38.37 -5.54
N ARG A 135 -4.45 38.01 -5.91
CA ARG A 135 -5.47 38.95 -6.39
C ARG A 135 -6.00 39.86 -5.28
N GLN A 136 -5.98 39.41 -4.04
CA GLN A 136 -6.48 40.17 -2.88
C GLN A 136 -5.44 41.15 -2.31
N LEU A 137 -4.25 41.24 -2.90
CA LEU A 137 -3.21 42.25 -2.62
C LEU A 137 -3.34 43.47 -3.54
#